data_AF-A0A8T0JA60-F1
#
_entry.id   AF-A0A8T0JA60-F1
#
_cell.length_a   1.000
_cell.length_b   1.000
_cell.length_c   1.000
_cell.angle_alpha   90.00
_cell.angle_beta   90.00
_cell.angle_gamma   90.00
#
_symmetry.space_group_name_H-M   'P 1'
#
loop_
_entity.id
_entity.type
_entity.pdbx_description
1 polymer ?
#
loop_
_entity_poly.entity_id
_entity_poly.type
_entity_poly.pdbx_seq_one_letter_code
_entity_poly.pdbx_strand_id
1 'polypeptide(L)'
;METVRNMILSGAVAMVLLLLLGPTPGTNALTSPVCETSAASGLTSDCTNVGFFLKSLGDTPCGNGNGVASKCTNMKTIGTCTAAICGDVASQPCSTVADYVNTLSTNCASTINGNSHSGGTQIMNENGGLKVEIF
;
A
#
# COMPACT_ATOMS: atom_id res chain seq x y z
N MET A 1 30.23 69.40 18.99
CA MET A 1 31.39 68.57 18.63
C MET A 1 30.98 67.12 18.87
N GLU A 2 30.03 66.56 18.12
CA GLU A 2 30.17 66.08 16.73
C GLU A 2 31.40 65.21 16.50
N THR A 3 31.20 63.90 16.53
CA THR A 3 31.85 63.01 15.57
C THR A 3 30.85 61.92 15.17
N VAL A 4 30.28 62.13 14.00
CA VAL A 4 29.51 61.16 13.21
C VAL A 4 30.47 60.08 12.71
N ARG A 5 30.08 58.81 12.77
CA ARG A 5 30.32 57.83 11.68
C ARG A 5 29.58 56.52 11.91
N ASN A 6 28.45 56.41 11.20
CA ASN A 6 28.04 55.26 10.39
C ASN A 6 29.12 54.19 10.19
N MET A 7 28.80 52.93 10.48
CA MET A 7 28.94 51.83 9.53
C MET A 7 28.09 50.62 9.94
N ILE A 8 27.09 50.37 9.11
CA ILE A 8 26.28 49.17 8.97
C ILE A 8 27.20 47.98 8.65
N LEU A 9 27.08 46.84 9.35
CA LEU A 9 27.12 45.52 8.71
C LEU A 9 26.76 44.36 9.66
N SER A 10 25.78 43.56 9.21
CA SER A 10 25.61 42.13 9.49
C SER A 10 25.19 41.70 10.92
N GLY A 11 24.10 40.99 11.15
CA GLY A 11 23.22 40.27 10.24
C GLY A 11 22.07 39.59 10.97
N ALA A 12 20.99 39.37 10.21
CA ALA A 12 19.89 38.40 10.38
C ALA A 12 19.16 38.39 11.75
N VAL A 13 18.08 39.16 11.92
CA VAL A 13 16.69 38.80 11.51
C VAL A 13 16.25 37.46 12.10
N ALA A 14 15.73 37.49 13.33
CA ALA A 14 14.98 36.38 13.90
C ALA A 14 13.61 36.30 13.21
N MET A 15 13.49 35.30 12.33
CA MET A 15 12.35 35.00 11.48
C MET A 15 11.19 34.47 12.33
N VAL A 16 10.06 35.19 12.30
CA VAL A 16 8.78 34.77 12.87
C VAL A 16 8.23 33.62 12.01
N LEU A 17 8.17 32.41 12.57
CA LEU A 17 7.54 31.25 11.91
C LEU A 17 6.14 31.03 12.50
N LEU A 18 5.15 31.71 11.92
CA LEU A 18 3.72 31.39 12.08
C LEU A 18 3.44 30.08 11.31
N LEU A 19 3.31 28.97 12.03
CA LEU A 19 2.86 27.70 11.47
C LEU A 19 1.36 27.75 11.22
N LEU A 20 1.02 27.85 9.94
CA LEU A 20 -0.31 27.61 9.37
C LEU A 20 -0.75 26.18 9.70
N LEU A 21 -1.67 26.01 10.65
CA LEU A 21 -2.45 24.78 10.81
C LEU A 21 -3.44 24.69 9.64
N GLY A 22 -2.94 24.26 8.48
CA GLY A 22 -3.80 23.78 7.41
C GLY A 22 -4.57 22.54 7.89
N PRO A 23 -5.79 22.29 7.38
CA PRO A 23 -6.54 21.09 7.72
C PRO A 23 -5.70 19.87 7.32
N THR A 24 -5.28 19.08 8.29
CA THR A 24 -4.69 17.77 8.05
C THR A 24 -5.69 16.96 7.23
N PRO A 25 -5.34 16.46 6.04
CA PRO A 25 -6.20 15.50 5.34
C PRO A 25 -6.43 14.35 6.32
N GLY A 26 -7.71 14.05 6.58
CA GLY A 26 -8.11 13.01 7.50
C GLY A 26 -7.35 11.73 7.17
N THR A 27 -6.64 11.20 8.17
CA THR A 27 -6.10 9.85 8.10
C THR A 27 -7.28 8.90 7.99
N ASN A 28 -7.69 8.56 6.77
CA ASN A 28 -8.44 7.34 6.54
C ASN A 28 -7.56 6.24 7.11
N ALA A 29 -7.96 5.68 8.25
CA ALA A 29 -7.23 4.61 8.89
C ALA A 29 -7.22 3.44 7.88
N LEU A 30 -6.12 3.31 7.15
CA LEU A 30 -5.83 2.10 6.39
C LEU A 30 -5.98 0.95 7.39
N THR A 31 -6.97 0.09 7.16
CA THR A 31 -7.06 -1.14 7.93
C THR A 31 -5.73 -1.86 7.72
N SER A 32 -4.97 -2.01 8.80
CA SER A 32 -3.67 -2.67 8.78
C SER A 32 -3.83 -4.07 8.15
N PRO A 33 -2.88 -4.52 7.33
CA PRO A 33 -2.92 -5.89 6.82
C PRO A 33 -2.94 -6.90 7.97
N VAL A 34 -3.71 -7.96 7.78
CA VAL A 34 -3.71 -9.15 8.64
C VAL A 34 -2.73 -10.14 8.03
N CYS A 35 -1.60 -10.34 8.68
CA CYS A 35 -0.54 -11.22 8.18
C CYS A 35 -0.74 -12.65 8.69
N GLU A 36 -0.80 -13.59 7.75
CA GLU A 36 -1.00 -15.03 7.99
C GLU A 36 0.16 -15.83 7.35
N THR A 37 1.34 -15.22 7.31
CA THR A 37 2.54 -15.79 6.68
C THR A 37 2.98 -17.08 7.36
N SER A 38 3.13 -18.13 6.57
CA SER A 38 3.61 -19.43 7.00
C SER A 38 4.58 -20.02 5.96
N ALA A 39 5.15 -21.19 6.26
CA ALA A 39 5.99 -21.91 5.30
C ALA A 39 5.23 -22.32 4.01
N ALA A 40 3.89 -22.34 4.07
CA ALA A 40 3.04 -22.63 2.92
C ALA A 40 2.70 -21.38 2.09
N SER A 41 2.97 -20.18 2.59
CA SER A 41 2.74 -18.93 1.87
C SER A 41 3.73 -18.78 0.71
N GLY A 42 3.34 -18.05 -0.33
CA GLY A 42 4.19 -17.71 -1.45
C GLY A 42 5.46 -16.96 -1.05
N LEU A 43 6.51 -17.09 -1.87
CA LEU A 43 7.73 -16.33 -1.72
C LEU A 43 7.45 -14.83 -1.91
N THR A 44 8.06 -13.99 -1.07
CA THR A 44 7.89 -12.54 -1.12
C THR A 44 8.24 -11.97 -2.49
N SER A 45 9.27 -12.51 -3.15
CA SER A 45 9.68 -12.11 -4.50
C SER A 45 8.60 -12.42 -5.55
N ASP A 46 7.94 -13.56 -5.42
CA ASP A 46 6.87 -13.98 -6.31
C ASP A 46 5.63 -13.10 -6.12
N CYS A 47 5.27 -12.80 -4.87
CA CYS A 47 4.17 -11.88 -4.56
C CYS A 47 4.43 -10.47 -5.09
N THR A 48 5.67 -9.99 -4.99
CA THR A 48 6.08 -8.70 -5.56
C THR A 48 5.94 -8.70 -7.09
N ASN A 49 6.31 -9.79 -7.75
CA ASN A 49 6.12 -9.94 -9.20
C ASN A 49 4.63 -9.97 -9.60
N VAL A 50 3.77 -10.58 -8.78
CA VAL A 50 2.31 -10.51 -8.97
C VAL A 50 1.85 -9.05 -8.90
N GLY A 51 2.31 -8.29 -7.90
CA GLY A 51 2.04 -6.86 -7.78
C GLY A 51 2.48 -6.06 -9.01
N PHE A 52 3.69 -6.28 -9.53
CA PHE A 52 4.16 -5.63 -10.76
C PHE A 52 3.32 -5.97 -11.99
N PHE A 53 2.92 -7.24 -12.14
CA PHE A 53 2.04 -7.65 -13.23
C PHE A 53 0.69 -6.93 -13.14
N LEU A 54 0.05 -6.93 -11.98
CA LEU A 54 -1.24 -6.24 -11.79
C LEU A 54 -1.11 -4.73 -12.02
N LYS A 55 -0.01 -4.11 -11.57
CA LYS A 55 0.26 -2.69 -11.81
C LYS A 55 0.38 -2.38 -13.30
N SER A 56 1.00 -3.28 -14.07
CA SER A 56 1.17 -3.11 -15.53
C SER A 56 -0.15 -3.11 -16.31
N LEU A 57 -1.21 -3.68 -15.75
CA LEU A 57 -2.56 -3.66 -16.35
C LEU A 57 -3.27 -2.31 -16.18
N GLY A 58 -2.73 -1.40 -15.35
CA GLY A 58 -3.25 -0.05 -15.17
C GLY A 58 -4.71 -0.03 -14.70
N ASP A 59 -5.54 0.68 -15.45
CA ASP A 59 -6.97 0.89 -15.15
C ASP A 59 -7.88 -0.27 -15.60
N THR A 60 -7.29 -1.36 -16.10
CA THR A 60 -8.06 -2.58 -16.40
C THR A 60 -8.82 -3.01 -15.14
N PRO A 61 -10.12 -3.38 -15.24
CA PRO A 61 -10.88 -3.83 -14.08
C PRO A 61 -10.34 -5.16 -13.52
N CYS A 62 -9.92 -5.13 -12.26
CA CYS A 62 -9.61 -6.28 -11.42
C CYS A 62 -10.72 -6.43 -10.37
N GLY A 63 -11.51 -7.50 -10.46
CA GLY A 63 -12.71 -7.63 -9.64
C GLY A 63 -13.08 -9.05 -9.30
N ASN A 64 -13.90 -9.18 -8.26
CA ASN A 64 -14.54 -10.45 -7.97
C ASN A 64 -15.74 -10.62 -8.92
N GLY A 65 -15.64 -11.53 -9.89
CA GLY A 65 -16.76 -11.88 -10.78
C GLY A 65 -17.69 -12.94 -10.19
N ASN A 66 -17.35 -13.51 -9.04
CA ASN A 66 -18.06 -14.64 -8.45
C ASN A 66 -19.03 -14.20 -7.35
N GLY A 67 -20.32 -14.11 -7.71
CA GLY A 67 -21.40 -13.69 -6.80
C GLY A 67 -22.16 -14.82 -6.10
N VAL A 68 -21.80 -16.08 -6.33
CA VAL A 68 -22.56 -17.24 -5.85
C VAL A 68 -21.78 -18.15 -4.90
N ALA A 69 -20.45 -18.23 -5.05
CA ALA A 69 -19.61 -19.18 -4.31
C ALA A 69 -18.55 -18.48 -3.43
N SER A 70 -17.26 -18.83 -3.57
CA SER A 70 -16.14 -18.53 -2.66
C SER A 70 -15.90 -17.05 -2.32
N LYS A 71 -16.72 -16.13 -2.86
CA LYS A 71 -16.59 -14.68 -2.78
C LYS A 71 -15.16 -14.21 -3.08
N CYS A 72 -14.40 -14.97 -3.86
CA CYS A 72 -13.00 -14.73 -4.18
C CYS A 72 -12.78 -15.09 -5.64
N THR A 73 -12.03 -14.24 -6.33
CA THR A 73 -11.54 -14.49 -7.69
C THR A 73 -10.03 -14.40 -7.68
N ASN A 74 -9.36 -15.46 -8.14
CA ASN A 74 -7.91 -15.45 -8.32
C ASN A 74 -7.56 -14.51 -9.48
N MET A 75 -6.70 -13.55 -9.19
CA MET A 75 -6.31 -12.53 -10.16
C MET A 75 -5.09 -12.97 -10.95
N LYS A 76 -4.07 -13.46 -10.25
CA LYS A 76 -2.82 -13.89 -10.87
C LYS A 76 -2.04 -14.80 -9.92
N THR A 77 -1.43 -15.83 -10.49
CA THR A 77 -0.39 -16.64 -9.85
C THR A 77 0.93 -16.47 -10.60
N ILE A 78 2.01 -16.23 -9.86
CA ILE A 78 3.38 -16.26 -10.38
C ILE A 78 4.21 -17.07 -9.38
N GLY A 79 4.90 -18.10 -9.87
CA GLY A 79 5.68 -18.99 -9.03
C GLY A 79 4.83 -19.59 -7.91
N THR A 80 5.21 -19.29 -6.67
CA THR A 80 4.56 -19.78 -5.45
C THR A 80 3.50 -18.85 -4.90
N CYS A 81 3.33 -17.63 -5.43
CA CYS A 81 2.39 -16.66 -4.89
C CYS A 81 1.16 -16.47 -5.78
N THR A 82 -0.02 -16.46 -5.16
CA THR A 82 -1.30 -16.13 -5.79
C THR A 82 -1.91 -14.92 -5.13
N ALA A 83 -2.35 -13.94 -5.92
CA ALA A 83 -3.20 -12.86 -5.45
C ALA A 83 -4.67 -13.13 -5.81
N ALA A 84 -5.56 -12.94 -4.84
CA ALA A 84 -7.00 -13.02 -5.02
C ALA A 84 -7.68 -11.73 -4.54
N ILE A 85 -8.82 -11.41 -5.15
CA ILE A 85 -9.72 -10.38 -4.65
C ILE A 85 -11.01 -11.04 -4.16
N CYS A 86 -11.42 -10.68 -2.96
CA CYS A 86 -12.57 -11.26 -2.30
C CYS A 86 -13.57 -10.20 -1.82
N GLY A 87 -14.82 -10.61 -1.62
CA GLY A 87 -15.94 -9.76 -1.22
C GLY A 87 -17.14 -9.93 -2.14
N ASP A 88 -18.06 -8.97 -2.13
CA ASP A 88 -19.18 -8.96 -3.05
C ASP A 88 -18.72 -8.62 -4.49
N VAL A 89 -19.61 -8.84 -5.48
CA VAL A 89 -19.27 -8.62 -6.89
C VAL A 89 -19.02 -7.14 -7.14
N ALA A 90 -17.75 -6.79 -7.27
CA ALA A 90 -17.29 -5.45 -7.54
C ALA A 90 -15.90 -5.51 -8.19
N SER A 91 -15.51 -4.41 -8.84
CA SER A 91 -14.23 -4.26 -9.51
C SER A 91 -13.52 -3.00 -9.05
N GLN A 92 -12.20 -3.04 -9.09
CA GLN A 92 -11.29 -1.93 -8.85
C GLN A 92 -10.24 -1.89 -9.96
N PRO A 93 -9.59 -0.75 -10.21
CA PRO A 93 -8.42 -0.71 -11.09
C PRO A 93 -7.37 -1.74 -10.63
N CYS A 94 -6.81 -2.51 -11.56
CA CYS A 94 -5.72 -3.44 -11.26
C CYS A 94 -4.51 -2.73 -10.63
N SER A 95 -4.30 -1.46 -11.00
CA SER A 95 -3.29 -0.59 -10.40
C SER A 95 -3.50 -0.34 -8.91
N THR A 96 -4.75 -0.24 -8.44
CA THR A 96 -5.12 -0.12 -7.02
C THR A 96 -4.92 -1.46 -6.31
N VAL A 97 -5.43 -2.56 -6.89
CA VAL A 97 -5.26 -3.91 -6.32
C VAL A 97 -3.77 -4.26 -6.16
N ALA A 98 -2.93 -3.85 -7.11
CA ALA A 98 -1.48 -4.02 -7.04
C ALA A 98 -0.85 -3.32 -5.81
N ASP A 99 -1.33 -2.14 -5.42
CA ASP A 99 -0.80 -1.42 -4.27
C ASP A 99 -1.09 -2.18 -2.96
N TYR A 100 -2.24 -2.83 -2.84
CA TYR A 100 -2.56 -3.73 -1.73
C TYR A 100 -1.72 -5.01 -1.74
N VAL A 101 -1.51 -5.63 -2.91
CA VAL A 101 -0.61 -6.80 -3.04
C VAL A 101 0.81 -6.46 -2.61
N ASN A 102 1.34 -5.30 -3.02
CA ASN A 102 2.68 -4.84 -2.64
C ASN A 102 2.78 -4.47 -1.15
N THR A 103 1.70 -3.91 -0.59
CA THR A 103 1.61 -3.64 0.85
C THR A 103 1.66 -4.95 1.64
N LEU A 104 0.88 -5.96 1.22
CA LEU A 104 0.90 -7.29 1.83
C LEU A 104 2.26 -7.98 1.66
N SER A 105 2.85 -7.94 0.46
CA SER A 105 4.15 -8.58 0.22
C SER A 105 5.24 -8.00 1.12
N THR A 106 5.23 -6.68 1.33
CA THR A 106 6.22 -5.97 2.14
C THR A 106 5.95 -6.10 3.63
N ASN A 107 4.73 -5.80 4.07
CA ASN A 107 4.40 -5.70 5.50
C ASN A 107 4.19 -7.07 6.15
N CYS A 108 3.83 -8.09 5.37
CA CYS A 108 3.68 -9.46 5.86
C CYS A 108 4.88 -10.35 5.51
N ALA A 109 6.00 -9.79 5.03
CA ALA A 109 7.20 -10.58 4.78
C ALA A 109 7.75 -11.18 6.08
N SER A 110 8.04 -12.48 6.07
CA SER A 110 8.69 -13.18 7.16
C SER A 110 9.70 -14.19 6.63
N THR A 111 10.86 -14.31 7.29
CA THR A 111 11.87 -15.31 6.92
C THR A 111 11.56 -16.64 7.59
N ILE A 112 11.37 -17.68 6.79
CA ILE A 112 11.06 -19.03 7.25
C ILE A 112 12.01 -19.99 6.53
N ASN A 113 12.78 -20.77 7.28
CA ASN A 113 13.78 -21.72 6.75
C ASN A 113 14.77 -21.09 5.76
N GLY A 114 15.13 -19.82 5.96
CA GLY A 114 16.09 -19.09 5.11
C GLY A 114 15.50 -18.43 3.87
N ASN A 115 14.19 -18.57 3.60
CA ASN A 115 13.51 -17.91 2.49
C ASN A 115 12.53 -16.86 3.02
N SER A 116 12.30 -15.79 2.25
CA SER A 116 11.28 -14.78 2.59
C SER A 116 9.93 -15.18 2.00
N HIS A 117 8.93 -15.33 2.86
CA HIS A 117 7.55 -15.65 2.51
C HIS A 117 6.64 -14.48 2.87
N SER A 118 5.54 -14.31 2.13
CA SER A 118 4.51 -13.31 2.44
C SER A 118 3.12 -13.90 2.23
N GLY A 119 2.27 -13.82 3.24
CA GLY A 119 0.88 -14.28 3.20
C GLY A 119 -0.01 -13.39 4.05
N GLY A 120 -1.21 -13.11 3.59
CA GLY A 120 -2.16 -12.32 4.38
C GLY A 120 -3.24 -11.66 3.57
N THR A 121 -4.07 -10.90 4.29
CA THR A 121 -5.27 -10.26 3.75
C THR A 121 -5.33 -8.79 4.16
N GLN A 122 -5.84 -7.93 3.27
CA GLN A 122 -6.11 -6.52 3.57
C GLN A 122 -7.44 -6.07 2.97
N ILE A 123 -8.25 -5.36 3.77
CA ILE A 123 -9.50 -4.75 3.30
C ILE A 123 -9.18 -3.49 2.49
N MET A 124 -9.85 -3.33 1.35
CA MET A 124 -9.73 -2.16 0.49
C MET A 124 -10.63 -1.04 0.99
N ASN A 125 -10.06 0.15 1.16
CA ASN A 125 -10.80 1.33 1.61
C ASN A 125 -11.78 1.86 0.55
N GLU A 126 -11.49 1.63 -0.73
CA GLU A 126 -12.18 2.23 -1.87
C GLU A 126 -13.57 1.63 -2.13
N ASN A 127 -13.88 0.45 -1.56
CA ASN A 127 -15.11 -0.28 -1.87
C ASN A 127 -15.81 -0.92 -0.66
N GLY A 128 -15.50 -0.46 0.56
CA GLY A 128 -16.29 -0.76 1.76
C GLY A 128 -16.50 -2.24 2.09
N GLY A 129 -15.66 -3.16 1.60
CA GLY A 129 -15.86 -4.60 1.81
C GLY A 129 -15.09 -5.54 0.89
N LEU A 130 -14.50 -5.05 -0.21
CA LEU A 130 -13.52 -5.84 -0.96
C LEU A 130 -12.25 -6.04 -0.12
N LYS A 131 -11.63 -7.20 -0.23
CA LYS A 131 -10.34 -7.50 0.38
C LYS A 131 -9.40 -8.14 -0.65
N VAL A 132 -8.12 -7.86 -0.53
CA VAL A 132 -7.05 -8.51 -1.31
C VAL A 132 -6.36 -9.52 -0.41
N GLU A 133 -6.06 -10.68 -0.96
CA GLU A 133 -5.37 -11.76 -0.26
C GLU A 133 -4.17 -12.23 -1.10
N ILE A 134 -3.06 -12.52 -0.45
CA ILE A 134 -1.92 -13.22 -1.03
C ILE A 134 -1.63 -14.49 -0.22
N PHE A 135 -1.36 -15.59 -0.94
CA PHE A 135 -0.99 -16.87 -0.35
C PHE A 135 -0.05 -17.64 -1.27
#